data_AF-A0A699YCV4-F1
#
_entry.id   AF-A0A699YCV4-F1
#
_cell.length_a   1.000
_cell.length_b   1.000
_cell.length_c   1.000
_cell.angle_alpha   90.00
_cell.angle_beta   90.00
_cell.angle_gamma   90.00
#
_symmetry.space_group_name_H-M   'P 1'
#
loop_
_entity.id
_entity.type
_entity.pdbx_description
1 polymer ?
#
loop_
_entity_poly.entity_id
_entity_poly.type
_entity_poly.pdbx_seq_one_letter_code
_entity_poly.pdbx_strand_id
1 'polypeptide(L)'
;MSDGRAHDPMQCIAFLEDRIKHQQRVPIIHTVGFFTDEASPEGRQFLQQLSTITGGTFQEYRPTLNRIYKEGQGFVKYDTKYLMSDGRAHDPMQCIAFLEDRIKHQQRVPIIHTERVAGEQAAYEAELAKVVAHNTDLKARALREYQQLVDAVTARNQAKVDHAKQRYEQAHAEWETSYRVALADWEKYKERVAGEQAAYEAELAKVVAHNTDLKARALREYQQLVDAVTARNQAKVDHAKQRYEQAHAEWETSYRVALADWEKYK
;
A
#
# COMPACT_ATOMS: atom_id res chain seq x y z
N MET A 1 -0.41 0.41 56.87
CA MET A 1 -0.62 0.00 58.27
C MET A 1 -0.75 1.28 59.09
N SER A 2 -1.81 1.45 59.89
CA SER A 2 -2.09 2.72 60.60
C SER A 2 -3.07 2.48 61.75
N ASP A 3 -3.16 3.43 62.69
CA ASP A 3 -4.19 3.53 63.74
C ASP A 3 -5.48 4.24 63.25
N GLY A 4 -5.52 4.65 61.97
CA GLY A 4 -6.67 5.25 61.32
C GLY A 4 -6.83 6.76 61.55
N ARG A 5 -5.89 7.44 62.22
CA ARG A 5 -5.94 8.89 62.42
C ARG A 5 -5.28 9.63 61.25
N ALA A 6 -6.05 9.87 60.19
CA ALA A 6 -5.64 10.77 59.12
C ALA A 6 -5.98 12.22 59.47
N HIS A 7 -5.13 13.18 59.08
CA HIS A 7 -5.39 14.60 59.30
C HIS A 7 -6.59 15.10 58.46
N ASP A 8 -6.77 14.53 57.27
CA ASP A 8 -7.95 14.75 56.43
C ASP A 8 -8.37 13.43 55.72
N PRO A 9 -9.18 12.58 56.38
CA PRO A 9 -9.62 11.31 55.82
C PRO A 9 -10.54 11.50 54.62
N MET A 10 -11.35 12.56 54.62
CA MET A 10 -12.34 12.80 53.57
C MET A 10 -11.68 13.23 52.26
N GLN A 11 -10.64 14.06 52.32
CA GLN A 11 -9.91 14.47 51.13
C GLN A 11 -9.19 13.28 50.46
N CYS A 12 -8.65 12.35 51.26
CA CYS A 12 -8.01 11.13 50.74
C CYS A 12 -9.01 10.23 49.99
N ILE A 13 -10.20 10.04 50.56
CA ILE A 13 -11.27 9.26 49.93
C ILE A 13 -11.76 9.94 48.65
N ALA A 14 -12.05 11.24 48.71
CA ALA A 14 -12.51 12.02 47.56
C ALA A 14 -11.50 11.98 46.39
N PHE A 15 -10.20 12.07 46.69
CA PHE A 15 -9.15 11.96 45.68
C PHE A 15 -9.16 10.59 44.97
N LEU A 16 -9.33 9.49 45.71
CA LEU A 16 -9.37 8.15 45.12
C LEU A 16 -10.64 7.94 44.30
N GLU A 17 -11.79 8.40 44.78
CA GLU A 17 -13.05 8.32 44.04
C GLU A 17 -13.02 9.10 42.72
N ASP A 18 -12.41 10.28 42.70
CA ASP A 18 -12.27 11.10 41.50
C ASP A 18 -11.43 10.38 40.42
N ARG A 19 -10.32 9.76 40.83
CA ARG A 19 -9.49 8.96 39.91
C ARG A 19 -10.23 7.76 39.35
N ILE A 20 -11.05 7.09 40.16
CA ILE A 20 -11.90 5.97 39.69
C ILE A 20 -12.95 6.47 38.70
N LYS A 21 -13.63 7.58 39.00
CA LYS A 21 -14.61 8.21 38.09
C LYS A 21 -14.00 8.58 36.74
N HIS A 22 -12.74 8.97 36.72
CA HIS A 22 -12.00 9.31 35.50
C HIS A 22 -11.24 8.12 34.87
N GLN A 23 -11.59 6.89 35.25
CA GLN A 23 -11.00 5.64 34.73
C GLN A 23 -9.47 5.56 34.84
N GLN A 24 -8.91 6.29 35.79
CA GLN A 24 -7.48 6.23 36.07
C GLN A 24 -7.17 4.98 36.91
N ARG A 25 -6.00 4.37 36.68
CA ARG A 25 -5.57 3.21 37.46
C ARG A 25 -5.31 3.63 38.90
N VAL A 26 -5.99 2.96 39.84
CA VAL A 26 -5.79 3.12 41.28
C VAL A 26 -5.19 1.81 41.83
N PRO A 27 -4.17 1.87 42.71
CA PRO A 27 -3.62 0.68 43.32
C PRO A 27 -4.63 0.02 44.26
N ILE A 28 -4.60 -1.32 44.34
CA ILE A 28 -5.36 -2.07 45.34
C ILE A 28 -4.71 -1.86 46.71
N ILE A 29 -5.43 -1.30 47.68
CA ILE A 29 -4.87 -0.98 49.00
C ILE A 29 -5.41 -1.94 50.06
N HIS A 30 -4.52 -2.76 50.61
CA HIS A 30 -4.81 -3.58 51.78
C HIS A 30 -4.47 -2.80 53.05
N THR A 31 -5.44 -2.64 53.95
CA THR A 31 -5.29 -1.85 55.17
C THR A 31 -5.21 -2.75 56.40
N VAL A 32 -4.25 -2.47 57.28
CA VAL A 32 -4.14 -3.12 58.59
C VAL A 32 -4.23 -2.05 59.67
N GLY A 33 -5.25 -2.18 60.51
CA GLY A 33 -5.60 -1.23 61.56
C GLY A 33 -5.12 -1.68 62.94
N PHE A 34 -4.43 -0.81 63.68
CA PHE A 34 -4.02 -1.02 65.06
C PHE A 34 -4.87 -0.14 65.97
N PHE A 35 -5.89 -0.71 66.60
CA PHE A 35 -6.78 0.04 67.50
C PHE A 35 -6.57 -0.42 68.93
N THR A 36 -6.44 0.55 69.83
CA THR A 36 -6.59 0.34 71.27
C THR A 36 -8.09 0.28 71.62
N ASP A 37 -8.45 -0.28 72.77
CA ASP A 37 -9.86 -0.40 73.20
C ASP A 37 -10.57 0.96 73.35
N GLU A 38 -9.82 2.06 73.42
CA GLU A 38 -10.29 3.45 73.52
C GLU A 38 -10.25 4.22 72.18
N ALA A 39 -9.88 3.57 71.07
CA ALA A 39 -9.74 4.25 69.78
C ALA A 39 -11.10 4.70 69.20
N SER A 40 -11.13 5.91 68.62
CA SER A 40 -12.31 6.44 67.93
C SER A 40 -12.73 5.51 66.78
N PRO A 41 -14.03 5.19 66.65
CA PRO A 41 -14.55 4.34 65.58
C PRO A 41 -14.30 4.93 64.18
N GLU A 42 -14.06 6.24 64.07
CA GLU A 42 -13.82 6.96 62.82
C GLU A 42 -12.58 6.46 62.07
N GLY A 43 -11.49 6.18 62.79
CA GLY A 43 -10.25 5.68 62.16
C GLY A 43 -10.40 4.28 61.59
N ARG A 44 -11.24 3.44 62.22
CA ARG A 44 -11.58 2.11 61.71
C ARG A 44 -12.42 2.21 60.43
N GLN A 45 -13.44 3.08 60.45
CA GLN A 45 -14.30 3.28 59.30
C GLN A 45 -13.51 3.83 58.10
N PHE A 46 -12.60 4.78 58.33
CA PHE A 46 -11.73 5.32 57.29
C PHE A 46 -10.88 4.24 56.61
N LEU A 47 -10.15 3.42 57.39
CA LEU A 47 -9.30 2.36 56.81
C LEU A 47 -10.10 1.28 56.08
N GLN A 48 -11.32 1.00 56.55
CA GLN A 48 -12.23 0.07 55.90
C GLN A 48 -12.74 0.63 54.56
N GLN A 49 -13.18 1.89 54.53
CA GLN A 49 -13.63 2.57 53.32
C GLN A 49 -12.51 2.64 52.27
N LEU A 50 -11.29 2.98 52.69
CA LEU A 50 -10.13 3.09 51.82
C LEU A 50 -9.78 1.76 51.11
N SER A 51 -9.84 0.64 51.83
CA SER A 51 -9.66 -0.68 51.22
C SER A 51 -10.81 -1.07 50.30
N THR A 52 -12.04 -0.71 50.66
CA THR A 52 -13.24 -1.06 49.88
C THR A 52 -13.24 -0.37 48.51
N ILE A 53 -12.93 0.94 48.48
CA ILE A 53 -12.92 1.74 47.25
C ILE A 53 -11.85 1.25 46.26
N THR A 54 -10.74 0.73 46.78
CA THR A 54 -9.63 0.23 45.97
C THR A 54 -9.68 -1.27 45.68
N GLY A 55 -10.70 -1.98 46.17
CA GLY A 55 -10.84 -3.43 46.00
C GLY A 55 -9.88 -4.27 46.84
N GLY A 56 -9.27 -3.69 47.88
CA GLY A 56 -8.38 -4.37 48.80
C GLY A 56 -9.10 -4.98 50.01
N THR A 57 -8.33 -5.43 51.00
CA THR A 57 -8.86 -6.06 52.23
C THR A 57 -8.47 -5.26 53.47
N PHE A 58 -9.39 -5.16 54.43
CA PHE A 58 -9.13 -4.59 55.74
C PHE A 58 -8.92 -5.70 56.80
N GLN A 59 -7.84 -5.59 57.58
CA GLN A 59 -7.55 -6.48 58.70
C GLN A 59 -7.33 -5.69 59.99
N GLU A 60 -8.03 -6.06 61.04
CA GLU A 60 -7.83 -5.48 62.37
C GLU A 60 -6.79 -6.29 63.14
N TYR A 61 -5.75 -5.62 63.63
CA TYR A 61 -4.76 -6.21 64.52
C TYR A 61 -5.16 -5.94 65.98
N ARG A 62 -5.55 -6.99 66.70
CA ARG A 62 -5.82 -6.93 68.14
C ARG A 62 -4.65 -7.56 68.91
N PRO A 63 -3.89 -6.78 69.70
CA PRO A 63 -2.69 -7.28 70.38
C PRO A 63 -2.97 -8.30 71.49
N THR A 64 -4.22 -8.55 71.87
CA THR A 64 -4.62 -9.49 72.94
C THR A 64 -4.87 -10.93 72.45
N LEU A 65 -4.69 -11.22 71.16
CA LEU A 65 -4.97 -12.55 70.58
C LEU A 65 -3.71 -13.16 69.94
N ASN A 66 -2.90 -13.83 70.76
CA ASN A 66 -1.84 -14.70 70.24
C ASN A 66 -2.48 -15.98 69.70
N ARG A 67 -2.55 -16.09 68.37
CA ARG A 67 -2.93 -17.32 67.68
C ARG A 67 -1.71 -18.22 67.60
N ILE A 68 -1.75 -19.33 68.33
CA ILE A 68 -0.72 -20.37 68.23
C ILE A 68 -1.29 -21.46 67.32
N TYR A 69 -0.55 -21.80 66.26
CA TYR A 69 -0.93 -22.86 65.34
C TYR A 69 -0.72 -24.22 66.01
N LYS A 70 -1.75 -25.06 66.00
CA LYS A 70 -1.70 -26.43 66.53
C LYS A 70 -1.99 -27.42 65.40
N GLU A 71 -1.08 -28.37 65.22
CA GLU A 71 -1.15 -29.35 64.13
C GLU A 71 -2.43 -30.19 64.27
N GLY A 72 -3.21 -30.31 63.18
CA GLY A 72 -4.51 -30.98 63.14
C GLY A 72 -5.74 -30.14 63.54
N GLN A 73 -5.57 -28.94 64.11
CA GLN A 73 -6.69 -28.08 64.57
C GLN A 73 -6.66 -26.64 64.00
N GLY A 74 -5.55 -26.23 63.37
CA GLY A 74 -5.40 -24.88 62.83
C GLY A 74 -5.01 -23.85 63.89
N PHE A 75 -5.29 -22.56 63.63
CA PHE A 75 -4.98 -21.48 64.57
C PHE A 75 -5.96 -21.48 65.75
N VAL A 76 -5.50 -21.98 66.90
CA VAL A 76 -6.30 -22.05 68.13
C VAL A 76 -6.11 -20.75 68.93
N LYS A 77 -7.23 -20.18 69.41
CA LYS A 77 -7.24 -18.98 70.26
C LYS A 77 -6.81 -19.36 71.68
N TYR A 78 -5.70 -18.80 72.16
CA TYR A 78 -5.27 -18.95 73.55
C TYR A 78 -5.62 -17.68 74.33
N ASP A 79 -6.45 -17.82 75.38
CA ASP A 79 -6.70 -16.77 76.38
C ASP A 79 -5.80 -17.04 77.59
N THR A 80 -4.82 -16.17 77.83
CA THR A 80 -3.83 -16.34 78.90
C THR A 80 -4.35 -15.99 80.30
N LYS A 81 -5.64 -15.67 80.47
CA LYS A 81 -6.22 -15.39 81.80
C LYS A 81 -6.39 -16.62 82.71
N TYR A 82 -6.22 -17.84 82.20
CA TYR A 82 -6.47 -19.09 82.95
C TYR A 82 -5.23 -19.93 83.31
N LEU A 83 -4.03 -19.35 83.38
CA LEU A 83 -2.80 -20.11 83.71
C LEU A 83 -2.18 -19.81 85.08
N MET A 84 -2.89 -19.09 85.95
CA MET A 84 -2.45 -18.82 87.33
C MET A 84 -3.54 -19.20 88.34
N SER A 85 -4.09 -20.40 88.21
CA SER A 85 -4.82 -21.04 89.30
C SER A 85 -4.77 -22.55 89.11
N ASP A 86 -3.81 -23.19 89.77
CA ASP A 86 -4.09 -24.40 90.56
C ASP A 86 -2.80 -24.87 91.23
N GLY A 87 -2.73 -24.61 92.54
CA GLY A 87 -1.71 -25.15 93.42
C GLY A 87 -1.86 -26.67 93.54
N ARG A 88 -1.16 -27.42 92.70
CA ARG A 88 -0.90 -28.84 92.92
C ARG A 88 0.59 -29.04 93.08
N ALA A 89 0.99 -29.49 94.27
CA ALA A 89 2.32 -30.03 94.52
C ALA A 89 2.59 -31.13 93.47
N HIS A 90 3.52 -30.88 92.57
CA HIS A 90 3.98 -31.86 91.59
C HIS A 90 5.13 -32.65 92.18
N ASP A 91 5.00 -33.97 92.12
CA ASP A 91 6.07 -34.94 92.37
C ASP A 91 7.30 -34.56 91.53
N PRO A 92 8.50 -34.39 92.12
CA PRO A 92 9.72 -33.98 91.40
C PRO A 92 10.02 -34.85 90.17
N MET A 93 9.70 -36.15 90.23
CA MET A 93 9.90 -37.08 89.10
C MET A 93 8.96 -36.80 87.92
N GLN A 94 7.72 -36.35 88.18
CA GLN A 94 6.77 -35.99 87.12
C GLN A 94 7.12 -34.64 86.48
N CYS A 95 7.66 -33.70 87.26
CA CYS A 95 8.21 -32.45 86.72
C CYS A 95 9.42 -32.70 85.81
N ILE A 96 10.31 -33.63 86.15
CA ILE A 96 11.47 -33.97 85.30
C ILE A 96 11.01 -34.63 84.00
N ALA A 97 10.10 -35.62 84.05
CA ALA A 97 9.58 -36.26 82.84
C ALA A 97 8.83 -35.28 81.91
N PHE A 98 8.03 -34.37 82.47
CA PHE A 98 7.35 -33.32 81.71
C PHE A 98 8.32 -32.31 81.10
N LEU A 99 9.37 -31.91 81.83
CA LEU A 99 10.42 -31.03 81.33
C LEU A 99 11.26 -31.71 80.25
N GLU A 100 11.60 -33.00 80.39
CA GLU A 100 12.33 -33.78 79.38
C GLU A 100 11.52 -33.96 78.09
N ASP A 101 10.22 -34.25 78.19
CA ASP A 101 9.35 -34.37 77.02
C ASP A 101 9.13 -33.01 76.34
N ARG A 102 9.02 -31.94 77.12
CA ARG A 102 8.94 -30.56 76.61
C ARG A 102 10.25 -30.09 75.98
N ILE A 103 11.41 -30.48 76.51
CA ILE A 103 12.74 -30.21 75.91
C ILE A 103 12.90 -31.01 74.61
N LYS A 104 12.50 -32.28 74.57
CA LYS A 104 12.48 -33.09 73.34
C LYS A 104 11.54 -32.50 72.29
N HIS A 105 10.36 -32.05 72.67
CA HIS A 105 9.45 -31.34 71.76
C HIS A 105 10.05 -30.00 71.29
N GLN A 106 10.65 -29.22 72.18
CA GLN A 106 11.34 -27.97 71.83
C GLN A 106 12.54 -28.19 70.90
N GLN A 107 13.22 -29.34 70.98
CA GLN A 107 14.30 -29.71 70.07
C GLN A 107 13.79 -30.27 68.72
N ARG A 108 12.61 -30.89 68.66
CA ARG A 108 12.03 -31.44 67.42
C ARG A 108 11.29 -30.40 66.57
N VAL A 109 10.69 -29.39 67.19
CA VAL A 109 9.95 -28.33 66.47
C VAL A 109 10.81 -27.58 65.44
N PRO A 110 12.07 -27.17 65.74
CA PRO A 110 12.95 -26.56 64.75
C PRO A 110 13.22 -27.48 63.55
N ILE A 111 13.45 -28.77 63.81
CA ILE A 111 13.75 -29.78 62.77
C ILE A 111 12.56 -29.95 61.82
N ILE A 112 11.35 -30.14 62.37
CA ILE A 112 10.13 -30.29 61.57
C ILE A 112 9.83 -29.01 60.79
N HIS A 113 10.07 -27.83 61.39
CA HIS A 113 9.92 -26.56 60.69
C HIS A 113 10.91 -26.43 59.52
N THR A 114 12.18 -26.77 59.71
CA THR A 114 13.17 -26.75 58.62
C THR A 114 12.84 -27.75 57.51
N GLU A 115 12.39 -28.96 57.84
CA GLU A 115 11.98 -29.95 56.85
C GLU A 115 10.74 -29.48 56.08
N ARG A 116 9.76 -28.87 56.75
CA ARG A 116 8.58 -28.31 56.09
C ARG A 116 8.94 -27.14 55.19
N VAL A 117 9.78 -26.21 55.64
CA VAL A 117 10.24 -25.08 54.83
C VAL A 117 11.01 -25.60 53.61
N ALA A 118 11.87 -26.59 53.77
CA ALA A 118 12.57 -27.23 52.65
C ALA A 118 11.61 -27.93 51.68
N GLY A 119 10.56 -28.60 52.19
CA GLY A 119 9.53 -29.24 51.38
C GLY A 119 8.64 -28.24 50.61
N GLU A 120 8.23 -27.16 51.27
CA GLU A 120 7.49 -26.05 50.64
C GLU A 120 8.35 -25.35 49.57
N GLN A 121 9.64 -25.17 49.84
CA GLN A 121 10.58 -24.60 48.88
C GLN A 121 10.80 -25.51 47.67
N ALA A 122 10.99 -26.82 47.89
CA ALA A 122 11.09 -27.79 46.80
C ALA A 122 9.80 -27.86 45.96
N ALA A 123 8.63 -27.77 46.59
CA ALA A 123 7.35 -27.71 45.88
C ALA A 123 7.21 -26.43 45.05
N TYR A 124 7.62 -25.28 45.59
CA TYR A 124 7.64 -24.02 44.87
C TYR A 124 8.59 -24.06 43.67
N GLU A 125 9.81 -24.59 43.85
CA GLU A 125 10.79 -24.75 42.78
C GLU A 125 10.29 -25.69 41.68
N ALA A 126 9.60 -26.78 42.05
CA ALA A 126 8.99 -27.70 41.08
C ALA A 126 7.86 -27.03 40.27
N GLU A 127 6.99 -26.24 40.91
CA GLU A 127 5.96 -25.46 40.20
C GLU A 127 6.56 -24.36 39.31
N LEU A 128 7.58 -23.65 39.81
CA LEU A 128 8.31 -22.66 39.03
C LEU A 128 8.93 -23.30 37.77
N ALA A 129 9.53 -24.48 37.90
CA ALA A 129 10.09 -25.21 36.76
C ALA A 129 9.02 -25.57 35.72
N LYS A 130 7.82 -25.99 36.14
CA LYS A 130 6.69 -26.26 35.22
C LYS A 130 6.24 -25.00 34.49
N VAL A 131 6.12 -23.89 35.20
CA VAL A 131 5.72 -22.59 34.61
C VAL A 131 6.77 -22.11 33.60
N VAL A 132 8.06 -22.22 33.94
CA VAL A 132 9.17 -21.87 33.02
C VAL A 132 9.14 -22.75 31.78
N ALA A 133 8.95 -24.07 31.93
CA ALA A 133 8.86 -24.99 30.81
C ALA A 133 7.66 -24.66 29.90
N HIS A 134 6.48 -24.41 30.50
CA HIS A 134 5.28 -24.04 29.77
C HIS A 134 5.43 -22.73 29.01
N ASN A 135 5.97 -21.69 29.65
CA ASN A 135 6.22 -20.40 29.00
C ASN A 135 7.25 -20.52 27.86
N THR A 136 8.25 -21.38 28.02
CA THR A 136 9.25 -21.65 26.98
C THR A 136 8.61 -22.33 25.76
N ASP A 137 7.76 -23.33 25.98
CA ASP A 137 7.01 -24.01 24.91
C ASP A 137 6.02 -23.05 24.22
N LEU A 138 5.26 -22.26 24.99
CA LEU A 138 4.36 -21.23 24.43
C LEU A 138 5.12 -20.24 23.54
N LYS A 139 6.26 -19.74 24.01
CA LYS A 139 7.11 -18.84 23.22
C LYS A 139 7.59 -19.51 21.93
N ALA A 140 8.01 -20.77 21.99
CA ALA A 140 8.47 -21.52 20.82
C ALA A 140 7.32 -21.81 19.82
N ARG A 141 6.10 -22.07 20.29
CA ARG A 141 4.91 -22.22 19.44
C ARG A 141 4.55 -20.91 18.76
N ALA A 142 4.45 -19.82 19.53
CA ALA A 142 4.15 -18.51 18.99
C ALA A 142 5.17 -18.07 17.92
N LEU A 143 6.46 -18.33 18.13
CA LEU A 143 7.49 -18.04 17.13
C LEU A 143 7.32 -18.85 15.84
N ARG A 144 6.98 -20.15 15.96
CA ARG A 144 6.72 -21.01 14.79
C ARG A 144 5.50 -20.56 14.01
N GLU A 145 4.40 -20.24 14.69
CA GLU A 145 3.18 -19.73 14.05
C GLU A 145 3.42 -18.39 13.36
N TYR A 146 4.15 -17.49 14.03
CA TYR A 146 4.56 -16.22 13.43
C TYR A 146 5.39 -16.45 12.15
N GLN A 147 6.39 -17.33 12.20
CA GLN A 147 7.22 -17.62 11.03
C GLN A 147 6.40 -18.20 9.88
N GLN A 148 5.50 -19.15 10.15
CA GLN A 148 4.61 -19.72 9.14
C GLN A 148 3.71 -18.65 8.49
N LEU A 149 3.19 -17.71 9.27
CA LEU A 149 2.41 -16.59 8.75
C LEU A 149 3.26 -15.66 7.88
N VAL A 150 4.48 -15.32 8.31
CA VAL A 150 5.41 -14.50 7.54
C VAL A 150 5.76 -15.17 6.21
N ASP A 151 6.06 -16.47 6.23
CA ASP A 151 6.42 -17.22 5.03
C ASP A 151 5.23 -17.31 4.06
N ALA A 152 4.02 -17.57 4.58
CA ALA A 152 2.81 -17.63 3.77
C ALA A 152 2.48 -16.27 3.12
N VAL A 153 2.62 -15.18 3.86
CA VAL A 153 2.43 -13.82 3.31
C VAL A 153 3.49 -13.49 2.27
N THR A 154 4.75 -13.84 2.54
CA THR A 154 5.86 -13.61 1.61
C THR A 154 5.65 -14.38 0.32
N ALA A 155 5.31 -15.66 0.40
CA ALA A 155 5.01 -16.50 -0.77
C ALA A 155 3.82 -15.95 -1.58
N ARG A 156 2.74 -15.53 -0.90
CA ARG A 156 1.58 -14.92 -1.57
C ARG A 156 1.95 -13.62 -2.29
N ASN A 157 2.76 -12.77 -1.67
CA ASN A 157 3.19 -11.51 -2.27
C ASN A 157 4.14 -11.75 -3.44
N GLN A 158 5.06 -12.70 -3.31
CA GLN A 158 5.94 -13.10 -4.41
C GLN A 158 5.14 -13.62 -5.61
N ALA A 159 4.16 -14.49 -5.38
CA ALA A 159 3.29 -14.98 -6.45
C ALA A 159 2.52 -13.86 -7.17
N LYS A 160 2.10 -12.81 -6.45
CA LYS A 160 1.48 -11.63 -7.07
C LYS A 160 2.47 -10.84 -7.92
N VAL A 161 3.69 -10.66 -7.45
CA VAL A 161 4.76 -9.98 -8.21
C VAL A 161 5.09 -10.76 -9.48
N ASP A 162 5.27 -12.07 -9.36
CA ASP A 162 5.58 -12.95 -10.50
C ASP A 162 4.45 -12.94 -11.53
N HIS A 163 3.20 -13.01 -11.08
CA HIS A 163 2.04 -12.91 -11.97
C HIS A 163 1.95 -11.54 -12.67
N ALA A 164 2.22 -10.44 -11.95
CA ALA A 164 2.25 -9.11 -12.55
C ALA A 164 3.36 -8.99 -13.59
N LYS A 165 4.55 -9.54 -13.30
CA LYS A 165 5.68 -9.57 -14.24
C LYS A 165 5.34 -10.36 -15.50
N GLN A 166 4.75 -11.55 -15.36
CA GLN A 166 4.33 -12.35 -16.52
C GLN A 166 3.32 -11.62 -17.39
N ARG A 167 2.32 -10.95 -16.79
CA ARG A 167 1.35 -10.16 -17.54
C ARG A 167 1.99 -8.98 -18.28
N TYR A 168 2.96 -8.33 -17.66
CA TYR A 168 3.72 -7.27 -18.30
C TYR A 168 4.51 -7.79 -19.50
N GLU A 169 5.23 -8.91 -19.34
CA GLU A 169 6.04 -9.52 -20.41
C GLU A 169 5.16 -9.96 -21.59
N GLN A 170 4.00 -10.55 -21.32
CA GLN A 170 3.02 -10.91 -22.35
C GLN A 170 2.50 -9.68 -23.10
N ALA A 171 2.05 -8.66 -22.37
CA ALA A 171 1.55 -7.42 -22.98
C ALA A 171 2.63 -6.70 -23.81
N HIS A 172 3.88 -6.72 -23.34
CA HIS A 172 5.00 -6.15 -24.08
C HIS A 172 5.26 -6.92 -25.39
N ALA A 173 5.24 -8.26 -25.35
CA ALA A 173 5.44 -9.10 -26.54
C ALA A 173 4.31 -8.92 -27.57
N GLU A 174 3.06 -8.81 -27.10
CA GLU A 174 1.89 -8.52 -27.96
C GLU A 174 2.02 -7.14 -28.62
N TRP A 175 2.40 -6.12 -27.84
CA TRP A 175 2.64 -4.78 -28.35
C TRP A 175 3.76 -4.76 -29.40
N GLU A 176 4.89 -5.42 -29.14
CA GLU A 176 6.02 -5.48 -30.07
C GLU A 176 5.64 -6.17 -31.39
N THR A 177 4.86 -7.25 -31.30
CA THR A 177 4.35 -7.95 -32.49
C THR A 177 3.43 -7.06 -33.30
N SER A 178 2.48 -6.40 -32.66
CA SER A 178 1.56 -5.46 -33.31
C SER A 178 2.31 -4.29 -33.96
N TYR A 179 3.29 -3.72 -33.27
CA TYR A 179 4.14 -2.64 -33.78
C TYR A 179 4.90 -3.07 -35.04
N ARG A 180 5.50 -4.27 -35.04
CA ARG A 180 6.23 -4.79 -36.21
C ARG A 180 5.31 -5.01 -37.41
N VAL A 181 4.11 -5.52 -37.20
CA VAL A 181 3.12 -5.70 -38.27
C VAL A 181 2.70 -4.34 -38.84
N ALA A 182 2.35 -3.38 -37.97
CA ALA A 182 1.97 -2.04 -38.40
C ALA A 182 3.08 -1.33 -39.19
N LEU A 183 4.34 -1.49 -38.78
CA LEU A 183 5.49 -0.94 -39.50
C LEU A 183 5.64 -1.57 -40.90
N ALA A 184 5.51 -2.89 -41.00
CA ALA A 184 5.59 -3.58 -42.28
C ALA A 184 4.46 -3.19 -43.23
N ASP A 185 3.24 -3.03 -42.72
CA ASP A 185 2.08 -2.59 -43.50
C ASP A 185 2.22 -1.13 -43.95
N TRP A 186 2.79 -0.27 -43.10
CA TRP A 186 3.09 1.11 -43.47
C TRP A 186 4.11 1.20 -44.61
N GLU A 187 5.19 0.41 -44.58
CA GLU A 187 6.16 0.39 -45.68
C GLU A 187 5.53 -0.09 -46.99
N LYS A 188 4.73 -1.16 -46.96
CA LYS A 188 3.98 -1.63 -48.14
C LYS A 188 3.04 -0.55 -48.69
N TYR A 189 2.32 0.14 -47.80
CA TYR A 189 1.43 1.23 -48.20
C TYR A 189 2.21 2.34 -48.90
N LYS A 190 3.36 2.73 -48.34
CA LYS A 190 4.22 3.76 -48.90
C LYS A 190 4.76 3.38 -50.28
N GLU A 191 5.22 2.13 -50.45
CA GLU A 191 5.63 1.61 -51.76
C GLU A 191 4.49 1.66 -52.78
N ARG A 192 3.28 1.25 -52.37
CA ARG A 192 2.09 1.29 -53.25
C ARG A 192 1.78 2.71 -53.70
N VAL A 193 1.74 3.67 -52.77
CA VAL A 193 1.47 5.09 -53.09
C VAL A 193 2.52 5.65 -54.04
N ALA A 194 3.80 5.35 -53.81
CA ALA A 194 4.88 5.78 -54.70
C ALA A 194 4.72 5.18 -56.11
N GLY A 195 4.36 3.89 -56.20
CA GLY A 195 4.09 3.23 -57.47
C GLY A 195 2.89 3.81 -58.22
N GLU A 196 1.79 4.08 -57.51
CA GLU A 196 0.61 4.74 -58.07
C GLU A 196 0.95 6.14 -58.58
N GLN A 197 1.68 6.94 -57.80
CA GLN A 197 2.12 8.27 -58.23
C GLN A 197 2.97 8.20 -59.49
N ALA A 198 3.96 7.30 -59.55
CA ALA A 198 4.79 7.13 -60.74
C ALA A 198 3.97 6.71 -61.98
N ALA A 199 2.97 5.84 -61.79
CA ALA A 199 2.07 5.44 -62.87
C ALA A 199 1.21 6.61 -63.37
N TYR A 200 0.66 7.42 -62.46
CA TYR A 200 -0.10 8.63 -62.80
C TYR A 200 0.76 9.66 -63.56
N GLU A 201 1.98 9.92 -63.09
CA GLU A 201 2.92 10.84 -63.75
C GLU A 201 3.29 10.36 -65.16
N ALA A 202 3.54 9.06 -65.32
CA ALA A 202 3.83 8.47 -66.62
C ALA A 202 2.64 8.60 -67.60
N GLU A 203 1.41 8.35 -67.13
CA GLU A 203 0.22 8.47 -67.97
C GLU A 203 -0.07 9.93 -68.34
N LEU A 204 0.08 10.85 -67.39
CA LEU A 204 -0.03 12.28 -67.64
C LEU A 204 0.98 12.73 -68.71
N ALA A 205 2.23 12.27 -68.62
CA ALA A 205 3.26 12.60 -69.61
C ALA A 205 2.89 12.11 -71.01
N LYS A 206 2.30 10.90 -71.15
CA LYS A 206 1.81 10.40 -72.45
C LYS A 206 0.69 11.27 -73.01
N VAL A 207 -0.27 11.65 -72.19
CA VAL A 207 -1.39 12.51 -72.60
C VAL A 207 -0.89 13.89 -73.04
N VAL A 208 0.04 14.48 -72.30
CA VAL A 208 0.66 15.77 -72.66
C VAL A 208 1.41 15.67 -73.99
N ALA A 209 2.21 14.62 -74.17
CA ALA A 209 2.95 14.39 -75.41
C ALA A 209 2.01 14.21 -76.61
N HIS A 210 0.95 13.42 -76.45
CA HIS A 210 -0.05 13.20 -77.49
C HIS A 210 -0.76 14.51 -77.89
N ASN A 211 -1.22 15.30 -76.91
CA ASN A 211 -1.87 16.58 -77.16
C ASN A 211 -0.94 17.59 -77.83
N THR A 212 0.35 17.57 -77.46
CA THR A 212 1.36 18.44 -78.08
C THR A 212 1.61 18.05 -79.53
N ASP A 213 1.71 16.75 -79.84
CA ASP A 213 1.84 16.27 -81.21
C ASP A 213 0.59 16.59 -82.06
N LEU A 214 -0.62 16.37 -81.52
CA LEU A 214 -1.87 16.75 -82.20
C LEU A 214 -1.91 18.23 -82.53
N LYS A 215 -1.55 19.11 -81.58
CA LYS A 215 -1.47 20.55 -81.82
C LYS A 215 -0.46 20.89 -82.91
N ALA A 216 0.72 20.26 -82.90
CA ALA A 216 1.75 20.48 -83.90
C ALA A 216 1.34 19.99 -85.30
N ARG A 217 0.61 18.86 -85.40
CA ARG A 217 0.04 18.37 -86.67
C ARG A 217 -1.02 19.33 -87.21
N ALA A 218 -1.98 19.71 -86.38
CA ALA A 218 -3.04 20.64 -86.78
C ALA A 218 -2.46 21.99 -87.26
N LEU A 219 -1.42 22.50 -86.59
CA LEU A 219 -0.75 23.73 -87.01
C LEU A 219 -0.06 23.58 -88.37
N ARG A 220 0.60 22.43 -88.63
CA ARG A 220 1.23 22.15 -89.93
C ARG A 220 0.21 22.04 -91.05
N GLU A 221 -0.90 21.33 -90.81
CA GLU A 221 -1.99 21.20 -91.78
C GLU A 221 -2.62 22.57 -92.08
N TYR A 222 -2.88 23.37 -91.06
CA TYR A 222 -3.37 24.74 -91.22
C TYR A 222 -2.40 25.60 -92.05
N GLN A 223 -1.10 25.55 -91.75
CA GLN A 223 -0.10 26.30 -92.50
C GLN A 223 -0.04 25.87 -93.97
N GLN A 224 -0.08 24.56 -94.25
CA GLN A 224 -0.13 24.04 -95.61
C GLN A 224 -1.37 24.54 -96.38
N LEU A 225 -2.53 24.61 -95.72
CA LEU A 225 -3.75 25.17 -96.33
C LEU A 225 -3.59 26.68 -96.62
N VAL A 226 -3.03 27.44 -95.69
CA VAL A 226 -2.74 28.87 -95.87
C VAL A 226 -1.79 29.10 -97.03
N ASP A 227 -0.70 28.34 -97.10
CA ASP A 227 0.30 28.45 -98.17
C ASP A 227 -0.31 28.08 -99.52
N ALA A 228 -1.11 27.01 -99.60
CA ALA A 228 -1.78 26.58 -100.83
C ALA A 228 -2.78 27.64 -101.34
N VAL A 229 -3.56 28.25 -100.44
CA VAL A 229 -4.48 29.35 -100.79
C VAL A 229 -3.70 30.58 -101.25
N THR A 230 -2.63 30.92 -100.55
CA THR A 230 -1.77 32.06 -100.89
C THR A 230 -1.14 31.88 -102.26
N ALA A 231 -0.55 30.71 -102.54
CA ALA A 231 0.03 30.38 -103.84
C ALA A 231 -1.01 30.42 -104.97
N ARG A 232 -2.21 29.87 -104.73
CA ARG A 232 -3.31 29.94 -105.71
C ARG A 232 -3.73 31.36 -106.00
N ASN A 233 -3.84 32.21 -104.98
CA ASN A 233 -4.22 33.61 -105.16
C ASN A 233 -3.11 34.40 -105.85
N GLN A 234 -1.85 34.15 -105.51
CA GLN A 234 -0.71 34.77 -106.19
C GLN A 234 -0.68 34.41 -107.68
N ALA A 235 -0.87 33.13 -108.02
CA ALA A 235 -0.94 32.69 -109.41
C ALA A 235 -2.07 33.38 -110.20
N LYS A 236 -3.22 33.64 -109.57
CA LYS A 236 -4.31 34.42 -110.19
C LYS A 236 -3.91 35.87 -110.44
N VAL A 237 -3.25 36.51 -109.48
CA VAL A 237 -2.73 37.88 -109.60
C VAL A 237 -1.70 37.96 -110.73
N ASP A 238 -0.74 37.03 -110.75
CA ASP A 238 0.30 36.99 -111.78
C ASP A 238 -0.29 36.79 -113.17
N HIS A 239 -1.26 35.87 -113.31
CA HIS A 239 -1.96 35.66 -114.58
C HIS A 239 -2.76 36.90 -115.02
N ALA A 240 -3.45 37.58 -114.09
CA ALA A 240 -4.15 38.83 -114.40
C ALA A 240 -3.17 39.93 -114.85
N LYS A 241 -2.02 40.04 -114.18
CA LYS A 241 -0.95 40.96 -114.55
C LYS A 241 -0.40 40.67 -115.94
N GLN A 242 -0.11 39.41 -116.27
CA GLN A 242 0.34 39.00 -117.60
C GLN A 242 -0.69 39.36 -118.68
N ARG A 243 -1.99 39.09 -118.44
CA ARG A 243 -3.05 39.45 -119.39
C ARG A 243 -3.17 40.97 -119.58
N TYR A 244 -3.02 41.73 -118.50
CA TYR A 244 -3.01 43.20 -118.59
C TYR A 244 -1.81 43.70 -119.40
N GLU A 245 -0.60 43.17 -119.15
CA GLU A 245 0.62 43.54 -119.87
C GLU A 245 0.51 43.19 -121.37
N GLN A 246 -0.04 42.03 -121.71
CA GLN A 246 -0.31 41.63 -123.09
C GLN A 246 -1.31 42.58 -123.76
N ALA A 247 -2.45 42.84 -123.13
CA ALA A 247 -3.47 43.73 -123.66
C ALA A 247 -2.94 45.16 -123.84
N HIS A 248 -2.11 45.65 -122.91
CA HIS A 248 -1.44 46.94 -123.03
C HIS A 248 -0.49 46.98 -124.23
N ALA A 249 0.33 45.94 -124.43
CA ALA A 249 1.24 45.84 -125.57
C ALA A 249 0.50 45.77 -126.93
N GLU A 250 -0.60 45.02 -126.99
CA GLU A 250 -1.48 44.94 -128.17
C GLU A 250 -2.13 46.29 -128.49
N TRP A 251 -2.64 46.98 -127.45
CA TRP A 251 -3.21 48.31 -127.58
C TRP A 251 -2.15 49.31 -128.05
N GLU A 252 -0.95 49.31 -127.46
CA GLU A 252 0.14 50.20 -127.83
C GLU A 252 0.57 49.97 -129.28
N THR A 253 0.64 48.71 -129.72
CA THR A 253 0.92 48.35 -131.11
C THR A 253 -0.16 48.89 -132.05
N SER A 254 -1.43 48.65 -131.72
CA SER A 254 -2.57 49.14 -132.50
C SER A 254 -2.60 50.67 -132.59
N TYR A 255 -2.32 51.35 -131.47
CA TYR A 255 -2.22 52.80 -131.38
C TYR A 255 -1.09 53.34 -132.27
N ARG A 256 0.10 52.72 -132.25
CA ARG A 256 1.23 53.12 -133.12
C ARG A 256 0.91 52.96 -134.60
N VAL A 257 0.25 51.87 -134.99
CA VAL A 257 -0.20 51.65 -136.38
C VAL A 257 -1.20 52.74 -136.79
N ALA A 258 -2.21 52.99 -135.97
CA ALA A 258 -3.21 54.03 -136.24
C ALA A 258 -2.60 55.43 -136.33
N LEU A 259 -1.63 55.74 -135.46
CA LEU A 259 -0.91 57.01 -135.49
C LEU A 259 -0.10 57.16 -136.79
N ALA A 260 0.64 56.13 -137.18
CA ALA A 260 1.41 56.12 -138.43
C ALA A 260 0.52 56.23 -139.67
N ASP A 261 -0.66 55.60 -139.67
CA ASP A 261 -1.63 55.75 -140.75
C ASP A 261 -2.24 57.15 -140.78
N TRP A 262 -2.58 57.74 -139.63
CA TRP A 262 -3.05 59.12 -139.55
C TRP A 262 -2.02 60.13 -140.08
N GLU A 263 -0.74 59.94 -139.77
CA GLU A 263 0.35 60.77 -140.28
C GLU A 263 0.49 60.73 -141.81
N LYS A 264 0.07 59.64 -142.49
CA LYS A 264 0.08 59.56 -143.96
C LYS A 264 -1.00 60.39 -144.64
N TYR A 265 -2.08 60.73 -143.94
CA TYR A 265 -3.22 61.51 -144.46
C TYR A 265 -3.16 62.99 -144.07
N LYS A 266 -2.04 63.43 -143.51
CA LYS A 266 -1.77 64.82 -143.13
C LYS A 266 -0.87 65.50 -144.16
#